data_AF-A0AAU3TLF7-F1
#
_entry.id   AF-A0AAU3TLF7-F1
#
_cell.length_a   1.000
_cell.length_b   1.000
_cell.length_c   1.000
_cell.angle_alpha   90.00
_cell.angle_beta   90.00
_cell.angle_gamma   90.00
#
_symmetry.space_group_name_H-M   'P 1'
#
loop_
_entity.id
_entity.type
_entity.pdbx_description
1 polymer ?
#
loop_
_entity_poly.entity_id
_entity_poly.type
_entity_poly.pdbx_seq_one_letter_code
_entity_poly.pdbx_strand_id
1 'polypeptide(L)'
;MIFARSAHWRGGAGAEHLLGIASTVVGLVVGVASLWMSWLGYRADRREHADSLGLTAMTDELALTVRTQWQAEARARRLDEPYALPVPWRPARANLVEPWDILVRTSTGAPADRAALPPAWAGGPEYLDGSDAEIVEVFTARVPGRRLLILGEPGAGKTMLLVRLLLGLLQSREAGSPVPVIFPLASWDPDRRELDTWLAERLATDYPGLAAPAPAPAAGGPGQVTSRARALLDQRLIIPLLDGLDELPPRIRTVALDAVNHALPPGTPLV
;
A
#
# COMPACT_ATOMS: atom_id res chain seq x y z
N MET A 1 69.30 -62.68 44.78
CA MET A 1 68.35 -63.78 44.50
C MET A 1 67.37 -63.27 43.44
N ILE A 2 67.25 -63.99 42.32
CA ILE A 2 66.19 -63.91 41.28
C ILE A 2 66.34 -62.85 40.17
N PHE A 3 66.00 -63.34 38.97
CA PHE A 3 66.24 -62.93 37.59
C PHE A 3 65.09 -62.09 36.98
N ALA A 4 65.42 -61.41 35.87
CA ALA A 4 64.68 -61.28 34.60
C ALA A 4 63.60 -60.19 34.32
N ARG A 5 63.86 -59.52 33.18
CA ARG A 5 63.01 -59.26 31.97
C ARG A 5 62.29 -57.90 31.75
N SER A 6 62.86 -57.15 30.79
CA SER A 6 62.30 -56.57 29.54
C SER A 6 60.91 -55.89 29.50
N ALA A 7 60.87 -54.64 28.99
CA ALA A 7 60.41 -54.34 27.62
C ALA A 7 60.51 -52.83 27.29
N HIS A 8 61.05 -52.51 26.12
CA HIS A 8 60.96 -51.20 25.46
C HIS A 8 59.51 -50.88 25.07
N TRP A 9 59.11 -49.61 25.14
CA TRP A 9 58.12 -49.04 24.22
C TRP A 9 58.45 -47.59 23.87
N ARG A 10 58.73 -47.36 22.58
CA ARG A 10 58.71 -46.06 21.88
C ARG A 10 57.25 -45.71 21.59
N GLY A 11 56.81 -44.48 21.86
CA GLY A 11 55.56 -43.99 21.27
C GLY A 11 54.99 -42.78 21.97
N GLY A 12 55.30 -41.59 21.46
CA GLY A 12 54.75 -40.33 21.95
C GLY A 12 54.76 -39.26 20.87
N ALA A 13 54.22 -39.58 19.68
CA ALA A 13 54.07 -38.63 18.58
C ALA A 13 52.64 -38.69 18.00
N GLY A 14 51.62 -38.73 18.86
CA GLY A 14 50.22 -38.88 18.45
C GLY A 14 49.23 -37.86 19.02
N ALA A 15 49.60 -37.04 20.01
CA ALA A 15 48.65 -36.17 20.70
C ALA A 15 48.44 -34.80 20.02
N GLU A 16 49.46 -34.29 19.32
CA GLU A 16 49.44 -32.96 18.67
C GLU A 16 48.56 -32.95 17.39
N HIS A 17 48.45 -34.08 16.69
CA HIS A 17 47.67 -34.16 15.43
C HIS A 17 46.16 -34.28 15.65
N LEU A 18 45.69 -34.81 16.79
CA LEU A 18 44.25 -35.01 17.04
C LEU A 18 43.53 -33.72 17.45
N LEU A 19 44.22 -32.78 18.11
CA LEU A 19 43.65 -31.47 18.47
C LEU A 19 43.47 -30.54 17.26
N GLY A 20 44.35 -30.62 16.26
CA GLY A 20 44.21 -29.86 15.00
C GLY A 20 43.09 -30.37 14.09
N ILE A 21 42.74 -31.66 14.16
CA ILE A 21 41.66 -32.26 13.37
C ILE A 21 40.28 -31.91 13.98
N ALA A 22 40.18 -31.83 15.31
CA ALA A 22 38.93 -31.45 15.97
C ALA A 22 38.55 -29.97 15.74
N SER A 23 39.52 -29.05 15.71
CA SER A 23 39.25 -27.62 15.47
C SER A 23 38.87 -27.32 14.01
N THR A 24 39.44 -28.04 13.06
CA THR A 24 39.12 -27.89 11.63
C THR A 24 37.72 -28.40 11.28
N VAL A 25 37.24 -29.46 11.92
CA VAL A 25 35.86 -29.97 11.72
C VAL A 25 34.81 -29.00 12.25
N VAL A 26 35.03 -28.38 13.42
CA VAL A 26 34.09 -27.39 13.98
C VAL A 26 34.04 -26.12 13.13
N GLY A 27 35.20 -25.63 12.66
CA GLY A 27 35.25 -24.47 11.75
C GLY A 27 34.54 -24.71 10.42
N LEU A 28 34.64 -25.93 9.88
CA LEU A 28 33.96 -26.32 8.64
C LEU A 28 32.43 -26.33 8.81
N VAL A 29 31.93 -26.85 9.94
CA VAL A 29 30.48 -26.89 10.23
C VAL A 29 29.92 -25.48 10.40
N VAL A 30 30.61 -24.59 11.12
CA VAL A 30 30.19 -23.20 11.29
C VAL A 30 30.25 -22.43 9.96
N GLY A 31 31.28 -22.66 9.15
CA GLY A 31 31.41 -22.06 7.82
C GLY A 31 30.30 -22.50 6.85
N VAL A 32 29.99 -23.80 6.83
CA VAL A 32 28.88 -24.35 6.01
C VAL A 32 27.53 -23.83 6.51
N ALA A 33 27.29 -23.78 7.81
CA ALA A 33 26.05 -23.21 8.36
C ALA A 33 25.91 -21.72 8.04
N SER A 34 26.99 -20.95 8.11
CA SER A 34 27.01 -19.52 7.77
C SER A 34 26.81 -19.29 6.27
N LEU A 35 27.43 -20.11 5.41
CA LEU A 35 27.20 -20.09 3.97
C LEU A 35 25.77 -20.52 3.62
N TRP A 36 25.22 -21.49 4.35
CA TRP A 36 23.85 -21.96 4.14
C TRP A 36 22.82 -20.91 4.60
N MET A 37 23.05 -20.24 5.74
CA MET A 37 22.23 -19.10 6.18
C MET A 37 22.36 -17.90 5.24
N SER A 38 23.57 -17.56 4.78
CA SER A 38 23.79 -16.51 3.79
C SER A 38 23.14 -16.85 2.44
N TRP A 39 23.17 -18.11 2.01
CA TRP A 39 22.51 -18.57 0.80
C TRP A 39 20.98 -18.62 0.93
N LEU A 40 20.45 -18.97 2.10
CA LEU A 40 19.02 -18.88 2.41
C LEU A 40 18.54 -17.43 2.41
N GLY A 41 19.29 -16.52 3.05
CA GLY A 41 19.01 -15.08 3.04
C GLY A 41 19.11 -14.47 1.63
N TYR A 42 20.15 -14.82 0.88
CA TYR A 42 20.35 -14.38 -0.50
C TYR A 42 19.24 -14.88 -1.45
N ARG A 43 18.72 -16.08 -1.23
CA ARG A 43 17.58 -16.61 -2.00
C ARG A 43 16.24 -15.98 -1.59
N ALA A 44 16.05 -15.63 -0.31
CA ALA A 44 14.86 -14.92 0.14
C ALA A 44 14.83 -13.50 -0.44
N ASP A 45 15.94 -12.77 -0.33
CA ASP A 45 16.09 -11.41 -0.84
C ASP A 45 15.86 -11.32 -2.36
N ARG A 46 16.44 -12.23 -3.15
CA ARG A 46 16.19 -12.27 -4.60
C ARG A 46 14.74 -12.55 -4.99
N ARG A 47 13.97 -13.26 -4.14
CA ARG A 47 12.57 -13.60 -4.42
C ARG A 47 11.65 -12.46 -4.02
N GLU A 48 11.90 -11.81 -2.88
CA GLU A 48 11.20 -10.58 -2.49
C GLU A 48 11.36 -9.49 -3.56
N HIS A 49 12.57 -9.34 -4.10
CA HIS A 49 12.82 -8.44 -5.23
C HIS A 49 12.09 -8.88 -6.51
N ALA A 50 11.98 -10.18 -6.80
CA ALA A 50 11.25 -10.66 -7.98
C ALA A 50 9.73 -10.45 -7.84
N ASP A 51 9.19 -10.65 -6.64
CA ASP A 51 7.78 -10.44 -6.33
C ASP A 51 7.44 -8.94 -6.33
N SER A 52 8.32 -8.08 -5.81
CA SER A 52 8.15 -6.62 -5.86
C SER A 52 8.25 -6.08 -7.29
N LEU A 53 9.13 -6.63 -8.12
CA LEU A 53 9.19 -6.34 -9.56
C LEU A 53 7.92 -6.79 -10.27
N GLY A 54 7.40 -7.97 -9.91
CA GLY A 54 6.13 -8.49 -10.42
C GLY A 54 4.95 -7.59 -10.07
N LEU A 55 4.83 -7.17 -8.81
CA LEU A 55 3.76 -6.28 -8.36
C LEU A 55 3.88 -4.87 -8.95
N THR A 56 5.10 -4.36 -9.11
CA THR A 56 5.35 -3.08 -9.80
C THR A 56 4.81 -3.12 -11.22
N ALA A 57 5.17 -4.16 -11.99
CA ALA A 57 4.68 -4.34 -13.35
C ALA A 57 3.15 -4.50 -13.41
N MET A 58 2.56 -5.26 -12.49
CA MET A 58 1.10 -5.39 -12.38
C MET A 58 0.41 -4.06 -12.05
N THR A 59 1.02 -3.26 -11.18
CA THR A 59 0.50 -1.93 -10.79
C THR A 59 0.54 -0.97 -11.98
N ASP A 60 1.62 -1.01 -12.76
CA ASP A 60 1.76 -0.20 -13.97
C ASP A 60 0.78 -0.64 -15.08
N GLU A 61 0.58 -1.94 -15.25
CA GLU A 61 -0.45 -2.47 -16.17
C GLU A 61 -1.85 -2.02 -15.76
N LEU A 62 -2.18 -2.14 -14.46
CA LEU A 62 -3.45 -1.65 -13.93
C LEU A 62 -3.63 -0.15 -14.18
N ALA A 63 -2.60 0.66 -13.95
CA ALA A 63 -2.65 2.10 -14.20
C ALA A 63 -3.00 2.43 -15.67
N LEU A 64 -2.44 1.68 -16.62
CA LEU A 64 -2.77 1.82 -18.04
C LEU A 64 -4.23 1.44 -18.33
N THR A 65 -4.72 0.34 -17.76
CA THR A 65 -6.11 -0.12 -17.93
C THR A 65 -7.10 0.90 -17.35
N VAL A 66 -6.89 1.33 -16.09
CA VAL A 66 -7.73 2.32 -15.41
C VAL A 66 -7.75 3.63 -16.19
N ARG A 67 -6.58 4.12 -16.64
CA ARG A 67 -6.50 5.34 -17.45
C ARG A 67 -7.30 5.23 -18.73
N THR A 68 -7.15 4.12 -19.44
CA THR A 68 -7.86 3.90 -20.72
C THR A 68 -9.37 3.87 -20.52
N GLN A 69 -9.84 3.16 -19.51
CA GLN A 69 -11.25 3.08 -19.14
C GLN A 69 -11.83 4.46 -18.83
N TRP A 70 -11.20 5.22 -17.94
CA TRP A 70 -11.75 6.50 -17.49
C TRP A 70 -11.56 7.64 -18.49
N GLN A 71 -10.56 7.58 -19.38
CA GLN A 71 -10.50 8.47 -20.53
C GLN A 71 -11.64 8.20 -21.53
N ALA A 72 -12.02 6.93 -21.74
CA ALA A 72 -13.16 6.61 -22.59
C ALA A 72 -14.48 7.13 -21.98
N GLU A 73 -14.67 6.94 -20.67
CA GLU A 73 -15.83 7.46 -19.94
C GLU A 73 -15.87 8.99 -19.94
N ALA A 74 -14.72 9.65 -19.73
CA ALA A 74 -14.60 11.10 -19.77
C ALA A 74 -14.98 11.66 -21.15
N ARG A 75 -14.53 11.03 -22.23
CA ARG A 75 -14.94 11.42 -23.60
C ARG A 75 -16.42 11.19 -23.84
N ALA A 76 -16.97 10.04 -23.41
CA ALA A 76 -18.40 9.73 -23.56
C ALA A 76 -19.28 10.77 -22.85
N ARG A 77 -18.83 11.29 -21.72
CA ARG A 77 -19.52 12.34 -20.94
C ARG A 77 -19.12 13.76 -21.36
N ARG A 78 -18.29 13.93 -22.39
CA ARG A 78 -17.80 15.23 -22.90
C ARG A 78 -17.02 16.05 -21.86
N LEU A 79 -16.30 15.39 -20.96
CA LEU A 79 -15.51 16.04 -19.91
C LEU A 79 -14.22 16.69 -20.44
N ASP A 80 -13.74 16.20 -21.59
CA ASP A 80 -12.53 16.64 -22.28
C ASP A 80 -12.81 17.82 -23.26
N GLU A 81 -14.05 18.31 -23.33
CA GLU A 81 -14.38 19.44 -24.20
C GLU A 81 -13.82 20.76 -23.65
N PRO A 82 -13.30 21.67 -24.50
CA PRO A 82 -12.71 22.95 -24.08
C PRO A 82 -13.65 23.88 -23.28
N TYR A 83 -14.94 23.56 -23.24
CA TYR A 83 -16.00 24.35 -22.63
C TYR A 83 -16.70 23.63 -21.46
N ALA A 84 -16.10 22.56 -20.91
CA ALA A 84 -16.61 21.97 -19.69
C ALA A 84 -16.64 23.04 -18.58
N LEU A 85 -17.79 23.23 -17.95
CA LEU A 85 -17.96 24.25 -16.92
C LEU A 85 -17.00 23.95 -15.76
N PRO A 86 -16.20 24.94 -15.31
CA PRO A 86 -15.33 24.76 -14.17
C PRO A 86 -16.17 24.41 -12.94
N VAL A 87 -15.73 23.43 -12.16
CA VAL A 87 -16.39 23.06 -10.89
C VAL A 87 -15.59 23.69 -9.75
N PRO A 88 -15.98 24.87 -9.24
CA PRO A 88 -15.34 25.45 -8.08
C PRO A 88 -15.76 24.70 -6.81
N TRP A 89 -14.83 24.58 -5.87
CA TRP A 89 -15.12 24.10 -4.53
C TRP A 89 -14.59 25.07 -3.49
N ARG A 90 -15.05 24.85 -2.26
CA ARG A 90 -14.60 25.58 -1.08
C ARG A 90 -14.43 24.62 0.08
N PRO A 91 -13.66 25.02 1.11
CA PRO A 91 -13.50 24.24 2.32
C PRO A 91 -14.86 23.94 2.97
N ALA A 92 -15.00 22.74 3.52
CA ALA A 92 -16.17 22.36 4.27
C ALA A 92 -16.29 23.22 5.54
N ARG A 93 -17.53 23.29 6.08
CA ARG A 93 -17.77 23.99 7.35
C ARG A 93 -16.97 23.30 8.47
N ALA A 94 -16.45 24.08 9.40
CA ALA A 94 -15.60 23.59 10.49
C ALA A 94 -16.25 22.50 11.37
N ASN A 95 -17.58 22.39 11.40
CA ASN A 95 -18.29 21.36 12.15
C ASN A 95 -18.40 20.01 11.43
N LEU A 96 -17.96 19.92 10.16
CA LEU A 96 -17.97 18.71 9.34
C LEU A 96 -16.57 18.10 9.19
N VAL A 97 -15.54 18.76 9.71
CA VAL A 97 -14.14 18.35 9.59
C VAL A 97 -13.50 18.33 10.97
N GLU A 98 -12.55 17.43 11.13
CA GLU A 98 -11.67 17.45 12.31
C GLU A 98 -10.88 18.77 12.35
N PRO A 99 -10.54 19.29 13.54
CA PRO A 99 -9.72 20.49 13.64
C PRO A 99 -8.35 20.29 12.97
N TRP A 100 -7.86 21.34 12.29
CA TRP A 100 -6.68 21.26 11.42
C TRP A 100 -5.42 20.75 12.14
N ASP A 101 -5.20 21.19 13.37
CA ASP A 101 -4.05 20.77 14.18
C ASP A 101 -4.10 19.27 14.54
N ILE A 102 -5.30 18.71 14.68
CA ILE A 102 -5.52 17.29 14.90
C ILE A 102 -5.16 16.53 13.62
N LEU A 103 -5.69 16.96 12.47
CA LEU A 103 -5.43 16.34 11.16
C LEU A 103 -3.93 16.30 10.84
N VAL A 104 -3.23 17.41 11.05
CA VAL A 104 -1.79 17.50 10.85
C VAL A 104 -1.04 16.55 11.78
N ARG A 105 -1.42 16.51 13.06
CA ARG A 105 -0.75 15.67 14.07
C ARG A 105 -0.98 14.18 13.85
N THR A 106 -2.20 13.77 13.50
CA THR A 106 -2.53 12.38 13.20
C THR A 106 -1.90 11.92 11.89
N SER A 107 -1.68 12.83 10.95
CA SER A 107 -1.01 12.54 9.67
C SER A 107 0.53 12.53 9.76
N THR A 108 1.12 13.17 10.77
CA THR A 108 2.58 13.20 11.00
C THR A 108 3.08 12.17 12.02
N GLY A 109 2.19 11.56 12.80
CA GLY A 109 2.51 10.53 13.79
C GLY A 109 3.26 11.05 15.02
N ALA A 110 2.53 11.43 16.09
CA ALA A 110 3.02 11.77 17.45
C ALA A 110 4.09 12.91 17.60
N PRO A 111 4.14 13.63 18.74
CA PRO A 111 4.60 15.03 18.78
C PRO A 111 6.11 15.27 18.98
N ALA A 112 7.00 14.34 18.60
CA ALA A 112 8.44 14.50 18.84
C ALA A 112 9.18 15.24 17.70
N ASP A 113 8.73 15.12 16.44
CA ASP A 113 9.38 15.76 15.28
C ASP A 113 8.54 16.90 14.72
N ARG A 114 8.33 17.95 15.53
CA ARG A 114 7.61 19.17 15.12
C ARG A 114 8.42 20.12 14.23
N ALA A 115 9.62 19.72 13.79
CA ALA A 115 10.54 20.60 13.07
C ALA A 115 10.38 20.60 11.54
N ALA A 116 9.58 19.69 10.98
CA ALA A 116 9.26 19.72 9.56
C ALA A 116 7.82 19.25 9.34
N LEU A 117 6.86 20.19 9.38
CA LEU A 117 5.67 20.00 8.54
C LEU A 117 6.21 19.76 7.12
N PRO A 118 5.77 18.72 6.39
CA PRO A 118 6.14 18.59 5.00
C PRO A 118 5.83 19.94 4.33
N PRO A 119 6.77 20.58 3.63
CA PRO A 119 6.70 21.99 3.23
C PRO A 119 5.59 22.34 2.24
N ALA A 120 4.67 21.41 1.97
CA ALA A 120 3.62 21.51 0.96
C ALA A 120 2.19 21.57 1.52
N TRP A 121 1.95 21.15 2.78
CA TRP A 121 0.60 21.17 3.34
C TRP A 121 0.12 22.61 3.53
N ALA A 122 -1.18 22.81 3.33
CA ALA A 122 -1.79 24.11 3.55
C ALA A 122 -1.62 24.59 5.00
N GLY A 123 -1.57 25.91 5.20
CA GLY A 123 -1.53 26.51 6.54
C GLY A 123 -2.81 26.32 7.35
N GLY A 124 -3.91 25.97 6.67
CA GLY A 124 -5.25 25.83 7.22
C GLY A 124 -6.26 25.37 6.16
N PRO A 125 -7.48 25.00 6.57
CA PRO A 125 -8.54 24.56 5.65
C PRO A 125 -8.93 25.64 4.65
N GLU A 126 -8.77 26.93 4.97
CA GLU A 126 -9.08 28.08 4.11
C GLU A 126 -8.27 28.14 2.81
N TYR A 127 -7.19 27.36 2.68
CA TYR A 127 -6.37 27.25 1.47
C TYR A 127 -6.70 26.01 0.61
N LEU A 128 -7.81 25.33 0.92
CA LEU A 128 -8.30 24.18 0.17
C LEU A 128 -9.38 24.54 -0.87
N ASP A 129 -9.74 25.81 -1.01
CA ASP A 129 -10.54 26.26 -2.16
C ASP A 129 -9.77 26.11 -3.47
N GLY A 130 -10.52 26.03 -4.56
CA GLY A 130 -9.94 25.86 -5.89
C GLY A 130 -10.97 25.46 -6.93
N SER A 131 -10.48 25.13 -8.11
CA SER A 131 -11.27 24.71 -9.25
C SER A 131 -10.53 23.70 -10.14
N ASP A 132 -11.31 22.86 -10.82
CA ASP A 132 -10.87 21.90 -11.84
C ASP A 132 -9.57 21.15 -11.53
N ALA A 133 -8.47 21.54 -12.20
CA ALA A 133 -7.18 20.86 -12.20
C ALA A 133 -6.45 20.97 -10.87
N GLU A 134 -6.80 21.95 -10.03
CA GLU A 134 -6.19 22.16 -8.72
C GLU A 134 -6.50 21.01 -7.75
N ILE A 135 -7.50 20.17 -8.05
CA ILE A 135 -7.90 19.07 -7.17
C ILE A 135 -6.76 18.08 -6.93
N VAL A 136 -5.89 17.88 -7.93
CA VAL A 136 -4.71 17.02 -7.81
C VAL A 136 -3.72 17.60 -6.82
N GLU A 137 -3.45 18.91 -6.91
CA GLU A 137 -2.56 19.60 -5.99
C GLU A 137 -3.15 19.64 -4.57
N VAL A 138 -4.44 19.94 -4.45
CA VAL A 138 -5.16 19.91 -3.18
C VAL A 138 -4.99 18.55 -2.52
N PHE A 139 -5.26 17.46 -3.24
CA PHE A 139 -5.15 16.11 -2.71
C PHE A 139 -3.70 15.70 -2.41
N THR A 140 -2.75 15.96 -3.31
CA THR A 140 -1.38 15.43 -3.20
C THR A 140 -0.48 16.24 -2.28
N ALA A 141 -0.70 17.56 -2.22
CA ALA A 141 0.18 18.52 -1.58
C ALA A 141 -0.50 19.27 -0.44
N ARG A 142 -1.76 19.71 -0.56
CA ARG A 142 -2.34 20.63 0.45
C ARG A 142 -3.01 19.91 1.63
N VAL A 143 -3.63 18.75 1.40
CA VAL A 143 -4.40 18.00 2.40
C VAL A 143 -3.51 17.10 3.27
N PRO A 144 -3.53 17.26 4.61
CA PRO A 144 -2.83 16.37 5.53
C PRO A 144 -3.23 14.91 5.34
N GLY A 145 -2.25 14.03 5.18
CA GLY A 145 -2.47 12.58 5.05
C GLY A 145 -3.22 12.16 3.78
N ARG A 146 -3.47 13.07 2.82
CA ARG A 146 -4.16 12.80 1.54
C ARG A 146 -5.54 12.15 1.73
N ARG A 147 -6.32 12.64 2.70
CA ARG A 147 -7.69 12.21 2.96
C ARG A 147 -8.65 13.34 2.64
N LEU A 148 -9.39 13.19 1.55
CA LEU A 148 -10.30 14.21 1.06
C LEU A 148 -11.74 13.70 1.16
N LEU A 149 -12.70 14.57 1.50
CA LEU A 149 -14.13 14.27 1.41
C LEU A 149 -14.78 15.33 0.53
N ILE A 150 -15.39 14.91 -0.57
CA ILE A 150 -16.05 15.82 -1.52
C ILE A 150 -17.54 15.89 -1.18
N LEU A 151 -18.01 17.07 -0.79
CA LEU A 151 -19.39 17.35 -0.44
C LEU A 151 -20.06 18.23 -1.51
N GLY A 152 -21.31 17.94 -1.82
CA GLY A 152 -22.08 18.69 -2.79
C GLY A 152 -23.51 18.16 -2.92
N GLU A 153 -24.40 19.04 -3.38
CA GLU A 153 -25.78 18.69 -3.70
C GLU A 153 -25.82 17.64 -4.82
N PRO A 154 -26.93 16.88 -4.96
CA PRO A 154 -27.14 16.01 -6.11
C PRO A 154 -26.94 16.78 -7.42
N GLY A 155 -26.11 16.26 -8.31
CA GLY A 155 -25.78 16.91 -9.58
C GLY A 155 -24.69 17.99 -9.52
N ALA A 156 -24.09 18.27 -8.35
CA ALA A 156 -23.00 19.27 -8.21
C ALA A 156 -21.67 18.85 -8.88
N GLY A 157 -21.61 17.71 -9.57
CA GLY A 157 -20.41 17.26 -10.27
C GLY A 157 -19.39 16.52 -9.39
N LYS A 158 -19.80 15.94 -8.25
CA LYS A 158 -18.90 15.16 -7.35
C LYS A 158 -18.16 14.05 -8.10
N THR A 159 -18.90 13.18 -8.80
CA THR A 159 -18.31 12.11 -9.62
C THR A 159 -17.41 12.66 -10.73
N MET A 160 -17.76 13.79 -11.34
CA MET A 160 -16.89 14.46 -12.32
C MET A 160 -15.56 14.86 -11.67
N LEU A 161 -15.60 15.49 -10.49
CA LEU A 161 -14.40 15.92 -9.77
C LEU A 161 -13.52 14.73 -9.39
N LEU A 162 -14.12 13.61 -8.97
CA LEU A 162 -13.41 12.34 -8.73
C LEU A 162 -12.72 11.80 -9.99
N VAL A 163 -13.39 11.80 -11.14
CA VAL A 163 -12.80 11.35 -12.42
C VAL A 163 -11.64 12.26 -12.83
N ARG A 164 -11.78 13.58 -12.68
CA ARG A 164 -10.69 14.54 -12.95
C ARG A 164 -9.48 14.30 -12.04
N LEU A 165 -9.73 14.09 -10.75
CA LEU A 165 -8.68 13.73 -9.80
C LEU A 165 -7.99 12.42 -10.20
N LEU A 166 -8.75 11.37 -10.51
CA LEU A 166 -8.21 10.08 -10.95
C LEU A 166 -7.30 10.25 -12.18
N LEU A 167 -7.77 10.97 -13.21
CA LEU A 167 -7.00 11.15 -14.45
C LEU A 167 -5.75 12.01 -14.21
N GLY A 168 -5.84 13.06 -13.40
CA GLY A 168 -4.70 13.91 -13.06
C GLY A 168 -3.65 13.20 -12.19
N LEU A 169 -4.09 12.34 -11.26
CA LEU A 169 -3.19 11.46 -10.50
C LEU A 169 -2.49 10.46 -11.42
N LEU A 170 -3.20 9.84 -12.37
CA LEU A 170 -2.61 8.92 -13.35
C LEU A 170 -1.66 9.62 -14.34
N GLN A 171 -1.86 10.90 -14.62
CA GLN A 171 -0.99 11.68 -15.49
C GLN A 171 0.36 11.99 -14.82
N SER A 172 0.38 12.22 -13.51
CA SER A 172 1.58 12.54 -12.71
C SER A 172 2.20 11.33 -12.01
N ARG A 173 1.62 10.14 -12.18
CA ARG A 173 2.05 8.89 -11.54
C ARG A 173 3.41 8.43 -12.08
N GLU A 174 4.32 8.11 -11.17
CA GLU A 174 5.58 7.41 -11.46
C GLU A 174 5.40 5.89 -11.51
N ALA A 175 6.30 5.17 -12.19
CA ALA A 175 6.27 3.71 -12.24
C ALA A 175 6.31 3.11 -10.82
N GLY A 176 5.49 2.09 -10.57
CA GLY A 176 5.34 1.46 -9.26
C GLY A 176 4.63 2.29 -8.19
N SER A 177 4.25 3.54 -8.47
CA SER A 177 3.46 4.34 -7.52
C SER A 177 2.01 3.83 -7.39
N PRO A 178 1.27 4.19 -6.33
CA PRO A 178 -0.12 3.75 -6.18
C PRO A 178 -1.04 4.17 -7.32
N VAL A 179 -2.05 3.35 -7.63
CA VAL A 179 -3.05 3.60 -8.69
C VAL A 179 -4.36 4.06 -8.07
N PRO A 180 -4.91 5.23 -8.46
CA PRO A 180 -6.26 5.62 -8.07
C PRO A 180 -7.31 4.73 -8.73
N VAL A 181 -8.25 4.21 -7.95
CA VAL A 181 -9.36 3.39 -8.44
C VAL A 181 -10.67 3.88 -7.82
N ILE A 182 -11.68 4.11 -8.66
CA ILE A 182 -13.03 4.48 -8.20
C ILE A 182 -13.78 3.22 -7.78
N PHE A 183 -14.30 3.23 -6.56
CA PHE A 183 -15.12 2.17 -6.00
C PHE A 183 -16.55 2.70 -5.74
N PRO A 184 -17.59 2.08 -6.34
CA PRO A 184 -18.97 2.47 -6.12
C PRO A 184 -19.44 1.98 -4.74
N LEU A 185 -19.34 2.85 -3.73
CA LEU A 185 -19.63 2.53 -2.33
C LEU A 185 -21.07 2.04 -2.13
N ALA A 186 -22.00 2.48 -2.99
CA ALA A 186 -23.39 2.01 -2.99
C ALA A 186 -23.56 0.49 -3.13
N SER A 187 -22.55 -0.21 -3.66
CA SER A 187 -22.55 -1.67 -3.80
C SER A 187 -21.99 -2.42 -2.58
N TRP A 188 -21.48 -1.70 -1.59
CA TRP A 188 -20.95 -2.26 -0.34
C TRP A 188 -22.04 -2.36 0.72
N ASP A 189 -22.09 -3.51 1.40
CA ASP A 189 -22.91 -3.71 2.60
C ASP A 189 -21.97 -3.86 3.81
N PRO A 190 -21.82 -2.81 4.65
CA PRO A 190 -20.91 -2.81 5.80
C PRO A 190 -21.33 -3.80 6.89
N ASP A 191 -22.60 -4.22 6.93
CA ASP A 191 -23.08 -5.20 7.92
C ASP A 191 -22.70 -6.64 7.53
N ARG A 192 -22.32 -6.87 6.26
CA ARG A 192 -22.06 -8.21 5.71
C ARG A 192 -20.62 -8.45 5.32
N ARG A 193 -19.89 -7.39 4.98
CA ARG A 193 -18.53 -7.49 4.44
C ARG A 193 -17.67 -6.38 4.98
N GLU A 194 -16.50 -6.75 5.48
CA GLU A 194 -15.45 -5.79 5.82
C GLU A 194 -14.98 -5.04 4.57
N LEU A 195 -14.61 -3.77 4.74
CA LEU A 195 -14.29 -2.89 3.62
C LEU A 195 -13.08 -3.40 2.82
N ASP A 196 -12.04 -3.87 3.49
CA ASP A 196 -10.80 -4.33 2.85
C ASP A 196 -11.02 -5.56 1.96
N THR A 197 -11.89 -6.47 2.42
CA THR A 197 -12.32 -7.66 1.68
C THR A 197 -13.18 -7.25 0.49
N TRP A 198 -14.14 -6.35 0.70
CA TRP A 198 -14.98 -5.83 -0.38
C TRP A 198 -14.17 -5.08 -1.45
N LEU A 199 -13.20 -4.25 -1.06
CA LEU A 199 -12.30 -3.57 -2.00
C LEU A 199 -11.53 -4.59 -2.86
N ALA A 200 -11.00 -5.66 -2.25
CA ALA A 200 -10.27 -6.70 -2.98
C ALA A 200 -11.17 -7.48 -3.95
N GLU A 201 -12.37 -7.87 -3.50
CA GLU A 201 -13.38 -8.55 -4.32
C GLU A 201 -13.83 -7.67 -5.49
N ARG A 202 -14.09 -6.38 -5.22
CA ARG A 202 -14.53 -5.41 -6.23
C ARG A 202 -13.44 -5.14 -7.26
N LEU A 203 -12.19 -4.97 -6.81
CA LEU A 203 -11.05 -4.77 -7.69
C LEU A 203 -10.80 -5.99 -8.60
N ALA A 204 -10.93 -7.20 -8.06
CA ALA A 204 -10.84 -8.44 -8.84
C ALA A 204 -12.01 -8.62 -9.84
N THR A 205 -13.19 -8.11 -9.49
CA THR A 205 -14.38 -8.13 -10.37
C THR A 205 -14.23 -7.15 -11.51
N ASP A 206 -13.79 -5.93 -11.24
CA ASP A 206 -13.67 -4.85 -12.23
C ASP A 206 -12.43 -5.06 -13.13
N TYR A 207 -11.38 -5.70 -12.61
CA TYR A 207 -10.16 -6.02 -13.34
C TYR A 207 -9.83 -7.52 -13.22
N PRO A 208 -10.39 -8.39 -14.09
CA PRO A 208 -10.26 -9.84 -13.97
C PRO A 208 -8.82 -10.38 -13.91
N GLY A 209 -7.85 -9.66 -14.49
CA GLY A 209 -6.42 -9.99 -14.38
C GLY A 209 -5.87 -9.98 -12.94
N LEU A 210 -6.58 -9.31 -12.02
CA LEU A 210 -6.24 -9.22 -10.60
C LEU A 210 -6.90 -10.31 -9.74
N ALA A 211 -7.85 -11.07 -10.28
CA ALA A 211 -8.45 -12.21 -9.58
C ALA A 211 -7.49 -13.40 -9.46
N ALA A 212 -6.49 -13.47 -10.35
CA ALA A 212 -5.47 -14.50 -10.31
C ALA A 212 -4.67 -14.48 -8.98
N PRO A 213 -4.16 -15.65 -8.54
CA PRO A 213 -3.25 -15.72 -7.40
C PRO A 213 -2.09 -14.74 -7.52
N ALA A 214 -1.80 -14.03 -6.43
CA ALA A 214 -0.55 -13.33 -6.27
C ALA A 214 0.61 -14.34 -6.22
N PRO A 215 1.83 -13.94 -6.60
CA PRO A 215 3.03 -14.71 -6.28
C PRO A 215 3.03 -15.06 -4.78
N ALA A 216 3.26 -16.32 -4.43
CA ALA A 216 3.13 -16.79 -3.05
C ALA A 216 4.22 -16.16 -2.15
N PRO A 217 3.89 -15.76 -0.90
CA PRO A 217 4.90 -15.29 0.03
C PRO A 217 5.92 -16.41 0.30
N ALA A 218 7.21 -16.07 0.22
CA ALA A 218 8.32 -17.04 0.24
C ALA A 218 8.51 -17.78 1.59
N ALA A 219 7.81 -17.39 2.66
CA ALA A 219 7.86 -18.06 3.95
C ALA A 219 6.87 -19.25 3.98
N GLY A 220 7.41 -20.47 3.95
CA GLY A 220 6.69 -21.75 3.92
C GLY A 220 5.87 -22.09 5.19
N GLY A 221 5.07 -21.16 5.69
CA GLY A 221 3.84 -21.49 6.39
C GLY A 221 2.73 -21.82 5.38
N PRO A 222 1.57 -22.32 5.81
CA PRO A 222 0.37 -22.37 4.97
C PRO A 222 -0.04 -20.93 4.62
N GLY A 223 0.62 -20.33 3.64
CA GLY A 223 0.35 -19.00 3.12
C GLY A 223 -0.98 -19.05 2.39
N GLN A 224 -1.95 -18.30 2.87
CA GLN A 224 -3.21 -18.11 2.19
C GLN A 224 -2.91 -17.60 0.78
N VAL A 225 -3.37 -18.31 -0.25
CA VAL A 225 -3.28 -17.83 -1.63
C VAL A 225 -4.14 -16.58 -1.72
N THR A 226 -3.52 -15.42 -1.69
CA THR A 226 -4.19 -14.13 -1.86
C THR A 226 -4.28 -13.81 -3.35
N SER A 227 -5.37 -13.17 -3.78
CA SER A 227 -5.45 -12.64 -5.14
C SER A 227 -4.45 -11.50 -5.34
N ARG A 228 -4.07 -11.20 -6.58
CA ARG A 228 -3.27 -10.00 -6.90
C ARG A 228 -3.97 -8.73 -6.44
N ALA A 229 -5.29 -8.66 -6.55
CA ALA A 229 -6.08 -7.55 -6.02
C ALA A 229 -5.83 -7.32 -4.53
N ARG A 230 -5.84 -8.40 -3.72
CA ARG A 230 -5.55 -8.31 -2.29
C ARG A 230 -4.10 -7.86 -2.04
N ALA A 231 -3.14 -8.42 -2.77
CA ALA A 231 -1.73 -8.05 -2.64
C ALA A 231 -1.48 -6.55 -2.93
N LEU A 232 -2.13 -5.98 -3.95
CA LEU A 232 -2.00 -4.55 -4.27
C LEU A 232 -2.58 -3.65 -3.16
N LEU A 233 -3.70 -4.05 -2.54
CA LEU A 233 -4.30 -3.32 -1.42
C LEU A 233 -3.44 -3.40 -0.16
N ASP A 234 -2.95 -4.60 0.18
CA ASP A 234 -2.10 -4.83 1.36
C ASP A 234 -0.79 -4.02 1.25
N GLN A 235 -0.23 -3.89 0.04
CA GLN A 235 0.97 -3.07 -0.21
C GLN A 235 0.68 -1.58 -0.43
N ARG A 236 -0.57 -1.12 -0.24
CA ARG A 236 -0.98 0.28 -0.43
C ARG A 236 -0.67 0.83 -1.83
N LEU A 237 -0.68 -0.04 -2.84
CA LEU A 237 -0.48 0.30 -4.25
C LEU A 237 -1.79 0.73 -4.93
N ILE A 238 -2.87 0.89 -4.17
CA ILE A 238 -4.17 1.40 -4.62
C ILE A 238 -4.53 2.61 -3.76
N ILE A 239 -5.00 3.68 -4.40
CA ILE A 239 -5.65 4.83 -3.76
C ILE A 239 -7.16 4.67 -3.96
N PRO A 240 -7.94 4.30 -2.93
CA PRO A 240 -9.38 4.15 -3.05
C PRO A 240 -10.06 5.52 -3.21
N LEU A 241 -10.85 5.67 -4.26
CA LEU A 241 -11.76 6.80 -4.46
C LEU A 241 -13.20 6.28 -4.30
N LEU A 242 -13.81 6.51 -3.16
CA LEU A 242 -15.11 5.95 -2.77
C LEU A 242 -16.23 6.89 -3.24
N ASP A 243 -16.96 6.49 -4.29
CA ASP A 243 -18.08 7.29 -4.82
C ASP A 243 -19.44 6.78 -4.31
N GLY A 244 -20.39 7.69 -4.10
CA GLY A 244 -21.78 7.34 -3.77
C GLY A 244 -22.07 7.05 -2.28
N LEU A 245 -21.35 7.69 -1.34
CA LEU A 245 -21.70 7.58 0.09
C LEU A 245 -23.14 8.05 0.38
N ASP A 246 -23.62 9.07 -0.32
CA ASP A 246 -25.00 9.57 -0.21
C ASP A 246 -26.05 8.66 -0.83
N GLU A 247 -25.64 7.62 -1.57
CA GLU A 247 -26.53 6.60 -2.12
C GLU A 247 -26.79 5.47 -1.12
N LEU A 248 -25.94 5.33 -0.10
CA LEU A 248 -26.18 4.38 0.98
C LEU A 248 -27.45 4.76 1.77
N PRO A 249 -28.25 3.78 2.22
CA PRO A 249 -29.34 4.01 3.15
C PRO A 249 -28.87 4.81 4.38
N PRO A 250 -29.62 5.85 4.83
CA PRO A 250 -29.18 6.72 5.93
C PRO A 250 -28.76 5.96 7.20
N ARG A 251 -29.44 4.85 7.51
CA ARG A 251 -29.17 4.01 8.68
C ARG A 251 -27.79 3.35 8.68
N ILE A 252 -27.20 3.08 7.51
CA ILE A 252 -25.90 2.39 7.41
C ILE A 252 -24.73 3.34 7.13
N ARG A 253 -24.98 4.62 6.82
CA ARG A 253 -23.91 5.59 6.49
C ARG A 253 -22.91 5.76 7.62
N THR A 254 -23.38 5.84 8.87
CA THR A 254 -22.51 5.98 10.03
C THR A 254 -21.64 4.74 10.24
N VAL A 255 -22.23 3.55 10.07
CA VAL A 255 -21.51 2.27 10.16
C VAL A 255 -20.46 2.17 9.04
N ALA A 256 -20.83 2.55 7.82
CA ALA A 256 -19.92 2.60 6.67
C ALA A 256 -18.74 3.55 6.92
N LEU A 257 -18.99 4.76 7.43
CA LEU A 257 -17.93 5.73 7.74
C LEU A 257 -16.98 5.22 8.83
N ASP A 258 -17.51 4.58 9.87
CA ASP A 258 -16.68 4.00 10.93
C ASP A 258 -15.80 2.85 10.41
N ALA A 259 -16.39 1.95 9.62
CA ALA A 259 -15.65 0.87 8.97
C ALA A 259 -14.60 1.37 7.97
N VAL A 260 -14.85 2.47 7.25
CA VAL A 260 -13.84 3.14 6.42
C VAL A 260 -12.69 3.69 7.26
N ASN A 261 -12.98 4.39 8.35
CA ASN A 261 -11.93 4.94 9.22
C ASN A 261 -11.12 3.84 9.92
N HIS A 262 -11.72 2.69 10.22
CA HIS A 262 -11.04 1.54 10.80
C HIS A 262 -10.12 0.83 9.79
N ALA A 263 -10.63 0.54 8.59
CA ALA A 263 -9.89 -0.20 7.56
C ALA A 263 -8.80 0.65 6.88
N LEU A 264 -9.02 1.96 6.78
CA LEU A 264 -8.11 2.93 6.17
C LEU A 264 -7.74 3.99 7.21
N PRO A 265 -6.74 3.74 8.08
CA PRO A 265 -6.35 4.65 9.14
C PRO A 265 -5.67 5.94 8.60
N PRO A 266 -5.52 6.99 9.44
CA PRO A 266 -4.79 8.20 9.09
C PRO A 266 -3.41 7.89 8.47
N GLY A 267 -3.03 8.66 7.45
CA GLY A 267 -1.83 8.40 6.65
C GLY A 267 -2.05 7.47 5.45
N THR A 268 -3.21 6.81 5.35
CA THR A 268 -3.63 6.10 4.12
C THR A 268 -4.39 7.06 3.21
N PRO A 269 -3.93 7.29 1.96
CA PRO A 269 -4.63 8.16 1.02
C PRO A 269 -6.01 7.60 0.64
N LEU A 270 -7.05 8.43 0.68
CA LEU A 270 -8.39 8.10 0.16
C LEU A 270 -9.19 9.36 -0.19
N VAL A 271 -10.18 9.20 -1.05
CA VAL A 271 -11.20 10.23 -1.33
C VAL A 271 -12.60 9.66 -1.18
#